data_AF-S4MDH2-F1
#
_entry.id   AF-S4MDH2-F1
#
_cell.length_a   1.000
_cell.length_b   1.000
_cell.length_c   1.000
_cell.angle_alpha   90.00
_cell.angle_beta   90.00
_cell.angle_gamma   90.00
#
_symmetry.space_group_name_H-M   'P 1'
#
loop_
_entity.id
_entity.type
_entity.pdbx_description
1 polymer ?
#
loop_
_entity_poly.entity_id
_entity_poly.type
_entity_poly.pdbx_seq_one_letter_code
_entity_poly.pdbx_strand_id
1 'polypeptide(L)'
;MRSGQEGVDAAEAYAAGDILPPLPPLPALPDEPGVPPSLDTETPPAPGIDPAALEFLAARTAVQAHRLLAEALRDTAERHPSDADPTVSEDAVRLAAGDPGQEVADRLADGSGRGREGLAAAVRAWRHGGTAALAVLDEEWKAQGGTLARARAALESAWDTDERPQLRARGNRWTVVGAPVQLRLGRDGRWWPYHKERGRWLPSGGAAQDPATALTSAELAAADAAAPGSGQ
;
A
#
# COMPACT_ATOMS: atom_id res chain seq x y z
N MET A 1 18.75 -39.43 47.10
CA MET A 1 17.46 -39.05 46.47
C MET A 1 17.41 -37.54 46.41
N ARG A 2 17.43 -36.92 45.22
CA ARG A 2 17.15 -35.49 45.09
C ARG A 2 15.63 -35.37 44.99
N SER A 3 15.01 -34.80 46.02
CA SER A 3 13.60 -34.40 45.95
C SER A 3 13.49 -33.34 44.86
N GLY A 4 12.69 -33.62 43.82
CA GLY A 4 12.38 -32.63 42.79
C GLY A 4 11.65 -31.47 43.43
N GLN A 5 12.06 -30.25 43.14
CA GLN A 5 11.42 -29.04 43.63
C GLN A 5 9.98 -29.02 43.10
N GLU A 6 9.00 -28.95 44.00
CA GLU A 6 7.59 -28.85 43.64
C GLU A 6 7.37 -27.49 42.95
N GLY A 7 6.74 -27.49 41.78
CA GLY A 7 6.47 -26.26 41.04
C GLY A 7 5.46 -25.37 41.77
N VAL A 8 5.56 -24.05 41.57
CA VAL A 8 4.58 -23.07 42.07
C VAL A 8 3.48 -22.89 41.04
N ASP A 9 2.25 -22.66 41.49
CA ASP A 9 1.12 -22.36 40.61
C ASP A 9 1.37 -21.06 39.81
N ALA A 10 0.99 -21.04 38.53
CA ALA A 10 1.25 -19.90 37.65
C ALA A 10 0.52 -18.62 38.09
N ALA A 11 -0.68 -18.74 38.68
CA ALA A 11 -1.43 -17.60 39.19
C ALA A 11 -0.79 -17.04 40.46
N GLU A 12 -0.30 -17.91 41.35
CA GLU A 12 0.45 -17.51 42.55
C GLU A 12 1.77 -16.79 42.17
N ALA A 13 2.52 -17.35 41.21
CA ALA A 13 3.74 -16.74 40.70
C ALA A 13 3.48 -15.37 40.04
N TYR A 14 2.37 -15.22 39.31
CA TYR A 14 1.98 -13.95 38.70
C TYR A 14 1.56 -12.90 39.73
N ALA A 15 0.83 -13.31 40.78
CA ALA A 15 0.38 -12.42 41.85
C ALA A 15 1.53 -11.86 42.70
N ALA A 16 2.62 -12.63 42.86
CA ALA A 16 3.85 -12.21 43.54
C ALA A 16 4.77 -11.31 42.68
N GLY A 17 4.27 -10.74 41.58
CA GLY A 17 5.08 -9.93 40.65
C GLY A 17 5.65 -8.64 41.25
N ASP A 18 5.08 -8.15 42.35
CA ASP A 18 5.48 -6.93 43.06
C ASP A 18 6.77 -7.09 43.89
N ILE A 19 7.13 -8.32 44.26
CA ILE A 19 8.37 -8.65 44.96
C ILE A 19 9.51 -9.08 44.02
N LEU A 20 9.25 -9.16 42.70
CA LEU A 20 10.26 -9.49 41.69
C LEU A 20 11.10 -8.26 41.33
N PRO A 21 12.36 -8.46 40.87
CA PRO A 21 13.15 -7.37 40.31
C PRO A 21 12.40 -6.71 39.16
N PRO A 22 12.64 -5.40 38.91
CA PRO A 22 11.99 -4.70 37.81
C PRO A 22 12.30 -5.41 36.49
N LEU A 23 11.30 -5.46 35.61
CA LEU A 23 11.49 -6.02 34.28
C LEU A 23 12.60 -5.26 33.55
N PRO A 24 13.42 -5.97 32.75
CA PRO A 24 14.36 -5.30 31.87
C PRO A 24 13.59 -4.33 30.96
N PRO A 25 14.22 -3.21 30.55
CA PRO A 25 13.59 -2.30 29.62
C PRO A 25 13.22 -3.05 28.33
N LEU A 26 12.12 -2.65 27.70
CA LEU A 26 11.71 -3.22 26.42
C LEU A 26 12.85 -3.01 25.39
N PRO A 27 13.09 -4.00 24.51
CA PRO A 27 14.07 -3.84 23.45
C PRO A 27 13.66 -2.67 22.54
N ALA A 28 14.65 -1.92 22.07
CA ALA A 28 14.43 -0.89 21.07
C ALA A 28 13.96 -1.51 19.74
N LEU A 29 13.31 -0.71 18.90
CA LEU A 29 13.02 -1.08 17.52
C LEU A 29 14.35 -1.39 16.80
N PRO A 30 14.51 -2.57 16.17
CA PRO A 30 15.67 -2.84 15.32
C PRO A 30 15.73 -1.87 14.13
N ASP A 31 16.92 -1.56 13.63
CA ASP A 31 17.07 -0.63 12.49
C ASP A 31 16.42 -1.17 11.20
N GLU A 32 16.40 -2.49 11.03
CA GLU A 32 15.86 -3.17 9.85
C GLU A 32 14.93 -4.33 10.23
N PRO A 33 14.00 -4.71 9.34
CA PRO A 33 13.23 -5.94 9.49
C PRO A 33 14.13 -7.18 9.60
N GLY A 34 13.67 -8.19 10.35
CA GLY A 34 14.37 -9.47 10.44
C GLY A 34 14.46 -10.19 9.09
N VAL A 35 15.52 -10.98 8.91
CA VAL A 35 15.71 -11.83 7.72
C VAL A 35 15.21 -13.24 8.03
N PRO A 36 14.30 -13.82 7.23
CA PRO A 36 13.86 -15.20 7.45
C PRO A 36 15.00 -16.19 7.17
N PRO A 37 14.98 -17.38 7.80
CA PRO A 37 15.93 -18.44 7.46
C PRO A 37 15.74 -18.93 6.03
N SER A 38 16.83 -19.35 5.39
CA SER A 38 16.79 -20.06 4.10
C SER A 38 16.09 -21.41 4.27
N LEU A 39 15.23 -21.76 3.32
CA LEU A 39 14.59 -23.05 3.16
C LEU A 39 15.27 -23.90 2.07
N ASP A 40 16.38 -23.42 1.51
CA ASP A 40 17.32 -24.26 0.76
C ASP A 40 18.01 -25.22 1.74
N THR A 41 17.47 -26.43 1.82
CA THR A 41 17.96 -27.49 2.70
C THR A 41 18.26 -28.74 1.89
N GLU A 42 19.09 -29.63 2.44
CA GLU A 42 19.36 -30.96 1.85
C GLU A 42 18.12 -31.87 1.79
N THR A 43 16.99 -31.46 2.39
CA THR A 43 15.73 -32.21 2.36
C THR A 43 14.80 -31.65 1.29
N PRO A 44 14.34 -32.47 0.33
CA PRO A 44 13.37 -32.02 -0.66
C PRO A 44 12.08 -31.50 -0.01
N PRO A 45 11.45 -30.45 -0.56
CA PRO A 45 10.20 -29.93 -0.04
C PRO A 45 9.08 -30.97 -0.17
N ALA A 46 8.12 -30.92 0.76
CA ALA A 46 6.91 -31.73 0.68
C ALA A 46 6.10 -31.38 -0.60
N PRO A 47 5.35 -32.32 -1.18
CA PRO A 47 4.54 -32.06 -2.36
C PRO A 47 3.62 -30.85 -2.18
N GLY A 48 3.66 -29.91 -3.13
CA GLY A 48 2.85 -28.69 -3.11
C GLY A 48 3.43 -27.53 -2.30
N ILE A 49 4.59 -27.71 -1.65
CA ILE A 49 5.32 -26.63 -0.99
C ILE A 49 6.32 -26.02 -1.98
N ASP A 50 6.24 -24.70 -2.12
CA ASP A 50 7.18 -23.88 -2.87
C ASP A 50 8.04 -23.12 -1.85
N PRO A 51 9.31 -23.53 -1.63
CA PRO A 51 10.19 -22.89 -0.67
C PRO A 51 10.43 -21.41 -0.96
N ALA A 52 10.61 -21.02 -2.22
CA ALA A 52 10.87 -19.63 -2.61
C ALA A 52 9.67 -18.74 -2.32
N ALA A 53 8.46 -19.23 -2.57
CA ALA A 53 7.24 -18.52 -2.19
C ALA A 53 7.09 -18.38 -0.67
N LEU A 54 7.47 -19.40 0.10
CA LEU A 54 7.38 -19.38 1.57
C LEU A 54 8.42 -18.45 2.19
N GLU A 55 9.66 -18.46 1.69
CA GLU A 55 10.71 -17.52 2.06
C GLU A 55 10.28 -16.08 1.77
N PHE A 56 9.70 -15.83 0.59
CA PHE A 56 9.16 -14.53 0.24
C PHE A 56 8.07 -14.08 1.23
N LEU A 57 7.10 -14.93 1.53
CA LEU A 57 6.06 -14.63 2.51
C LEU A 57 6.65 -14.35 3.90
N ALA A 58 7.64 -15.12 4.34
CA ALA A 58 8.32 -14.90 5.62
C ALA A 58 9.04 -13.55 5.65
N ALA A 59 9.74 -13.17 4.57
CA ALA A 59 10.38 -11.86 4.43
C ALA A 59 9.36 -10.72 4.49
N ARG A 60 8.24 -10.83 3.76
CA ARG A 60 7.16 -9.84 3.81
C ARG A 60 6.51 -9.74 5.19
N THR A 61 6.42 -10.86 5.90
CA THR A 61 5.91 -10.90 7.28
C THR A 61 6.85 -10.20 8.23
N ALA A 62 8.17 -10.38 8.10
CA ALA A 62 9.16 -9.68 8.91
C ALA A 62 9.11 -8.15 8.70
N VAL A 63 8.98 -7.70 7.44
CA VAL A 63 8.78 -6.27 7.09
C VAL A 63 7.51 -5.73 7.75
N GLN A 64 6.41 -6.49 7.69
CA GLN A 64 5.14 -6.06 8.28
C GLN A 64 5.21 -6.04 9.82
N ALA A 65 5.84 -7.02 10.46
CA ALA A 65 6.03 -7.07 11.90
C ALA A 65 6.89 -5.91 12.40
N HIS A 66 7.96 -5.58 11.68
CA HIS A 66 8.79 -4.41 11.97
C HIS A 66 7.99 -3.10 11.89
N ARG A 67 7.19 -2.92 10.83
CA ARG A 67 6.28 -1.76 10.68
C ARG A 67 5.30 -1.65 11.84
N LEU A 68 4.65 -2.77 12.21
CA LEU A 68 3.69 -2.81 13.32
C LEU A 68 4.36 -2.51 14.66
N LEU A 69 5.57 -3.01 14.90
CA LEU A 69 6.33 -2.70 16.09
C LEU A 69 6.70 -1.21 16.14
N ALA A 70 7.16 -0.63 15.03
CA ALA A 70 7.47 0.78 14.92
C ALA A 70 6.24 1.68 15.17
N GLU A 71 5.06 1.22 14.75
CA GLU A 71 3.78 1.87 15.02
C GLU A 71 3.35 1.73 16.49
N ALA A 72 3.47 0.53 17.07
CA ALA A 72 3.11 0.28 18.46
C ALA A 72 4.01 1.03 19.47
N LEU A 73 5.26 1.33 19.09
CA LEU A 73 6.21 2.10 19.88
C LEU A 73 6.04 3.62 19.73
N ARG A 74 5.27 4.10 18.74
CA ARG A 74 4.90 5.52 18.64
C ARG A 74 3.86 5.86 19.72
N ASP A 75 3.94 7.10 20.23
CA ASP A 75 3.17 7.52 21.41
C ASP A 75 1.66 7.31 21.23
N THR A 76 1.03 6.79 22.28
CA THR A 76 -0.31 6.19 22.27
C THR A 76 -1.44 7.16 21.95
N ALA A 77 -1.19 8.48 21.99
CA ALA A 77 -2.13 9.55 21.67
C ALA A 77 -2.47 9.65 20.16
N GLU A 78 -1.63 9.07 19.29
CA GLU A 78 -1.83 9.07 17.83
C GLU A 78 -2.07 7.67 17.26
N ARG A 79 -2.57 6.73 18.08
CA ARG A 79 -3.04 5.44 17.56
C ARG A 79 -4.28 5.68 16.71
N HIS A 80 -4.06 5.77 15.40
CA HIS A 80 -5.13 5.61 14.43
C HIS A 80 -5.77 4.23 14.65
N PRO A 81 -7.11 4.11 14.57
CA PRO A 81 -7.76 2.81 14.61
C PRO A 81 -7.08 1.92 13.57
N SER A 82 -6.67 0.72 13.96
CA SER A 82 -6.03 -0.18 12.99
C SER A 82 -7.00 -0.33 11.82
N ASP A 83 -6.52 -0.05 10.62
CA ASP A 83 -7.29 -0.31 9.41
C ASP A 83 -7.84 -1.74 9.49
N ALA A 84 -9.06 -1.93 8.97
CA ALA A 84 -9.61 -3.28 8.83
C ALA A 84 -8.60 -4.19 8.14
N ASP A 85 -8.61 -5.47 8.50
CA ASP A 85 -7.72 -6.45 7.85
C ASP A 85 -7.84 -6.32 6.32
N PRO A 86 -6.71 -6.25 5.60
CA PRO A 86 -6.74 -6.08 4.16
C PRO A 86 -7.50 -7.24 3.53
N THR A 87 -8.34 -6.93 2.55
CA THR A 87 -8.98 -7.96 1.73
C THR A 87 -7.92 -8.79 1.01
N VAL A 88 -8.25 -10.01 0.59
CA VAL A 88 -7.32 -10.89 -0.16
C VAL A 88 -6.74 -10.19 -1.40
N SER A 89 -7.54 -9.35 -2.08
CA SER A 89 -7.07 -8.61 -3.25
C SER A 89 -6.07 -7.50 -2.87
N GLU A 90 -6.32 -6.77 -1.79
CA GLU A 90 -5.40 -5.76 -1.28
C GLU A 90 -4.11 -6.38 -0.75
N ASP A 91 -4.21 -7.52 -0.06
CA ASP A 91 -3.05 -8.24 0.46
C ASP A 91 -2.16 -8.77 -0.67
N ALA A 92 -2.76 -9.28 -1.76
CA ALA A 92 -2.01 -9.69 -2.94
C ALA A 92 -1.22 -8.53 -3.57
N VAL A 93 -1.78 -7.32 -3.58
CA VAL A 93 -1.10 -6.11 -4.06
C VAL A 93 0.01 -5.70 -3.09
N ARG A 94 -0.24 -5.73 -1.78
CA ARG A 94 0.76 -5.45 -0.72
C ARG A 94 1.95 -6.39 -0.81
N LEU A 95 1.69 -7.68 -1.07
CA LEU A 95 2.71 -8.70 -1.30
C LEU A 95 3.47 -8.40 -2.59
N ALA A 96 2.77 -8.21 -3.71
CA ALA A 96 3.40 -7.93 -5.00
C ALA A 96 4.24 -6.64 -5.02
N ALA A 97 3.89 -5.64 -4.21
CA ALA A 97 4.68 -4.42 -4.05
C ALA A 97 6.06 -4.66 -3.39
N GLY A 98 6.26 -5.83 -2.77
CA GLY A 98 7.54 -6.29 -2.21
C GLY A 98 8.48 -6.95 -3.21
N ASP A 99 8.25 -6.76 -4.51
CA ASP A 99 9.11 -7.23 -5.60
C ASP A 99 9.39 -8.75 -5.57
N PRO A 100 8.35 -9.60 -5.60
CA PRO A 100 8.53 -11.04 -5.69
C PRO A 100 9.22 -11.46 -6.99
N GLY A 101 9.82 -12.65 -6.98
CA GLY A 101 10.22 -13.34 -8.20
C GLY A 101 9.02 -13.62 -9.13
N GLN A 102 9.29 -13.84 -10.42
CA GLN A 102 8.26 -13.92 -11.46
C GLN A 102 7.17 -14.96 -11.17
N GLU A 103 7.53 -16.14 -10.69
CA GLU A 103 6.57 -17.21 -10.39
C GLU A 103 5.58 -16.81 -9.28
N VAL A 104 6.08 -16.17 -8.23
CA VAL A 104 5.25 -15.66 -7.12
C VAL A 104 4.39 -14.49 -7.61
N ALA A 105 4.95 -13.59 -8.43
CA ALA A 105 4.19 -12.50 -9.04
C ALA A 105 3.01 -13.02 -9.89
N ASP A 106 3.23 -14.09 -10.64
CA ASP A 106 2.21 -14.72 -11.48
C ASP A 106 1.11 -15.37 -10.66
N ARG A 107 1.49 -16.08 -9.60
CA ARG A 107 0.53 -16.66 -8.64
C ARG A 107 -0.29 -15.58 -7.94
N LEU A 108 0.30 -14.44 -7.59
CA LEU A 108 -0.42 -13.29 -7.02
C LEU A 108 -1.36 -12.65 -8.04
N ALA A 109 -0.95 -12.55 -9.31
CA ALA A 109 -1.76 -11.99 -10.38
C ALA A 109 -3.01 -12.85 -10.65
N ASP A 110 -2.84 -14.17 -10.65
CA ASP A 110 -3.92 -15.14 -10.84
C ASP A 110 -4.82 -15.21 -9.60
N GLY A 111 -4.23 -15.33 -8.41
CA GLY A 111 -4.96 -15.42 -7.14
C GLY A 111 -5.75 -14.16 -6.78
N SER A 112 -5.32 -12.99 -7.25
CA SER A 112 -6.06 -11.73 -7.08
C SER A 112 -7.16 -11.51 -8.12
N GLY A 113 -7.20 -12.32 -9.19
CA GLY A 113 -8.13 -12.15 -10.32
C GLY A 113 -7.83 -10.92 -11.21
N ARG A 114 -6.68 -10.26 -11.03
CA ARG A 114 -6.32 -9.02 -11.75
C ARG A 114 -5.56 -9.27 -13.05
N GLY A 115 -4.91 -10.43 -13.16
CA GLY A 115 -3.92 -10.69 -14.21
C GLY A 115 -2.69 -9.79 -14.08
N ARG A 116 -1.65 -10.05 -14.88
CA ARG A 116 -0.33 -9.38 -14.72
C ARG A 116 -0.41 -7.87 -14.85
N GLU A 117 -1.08 -7.37 -15.89
CA GLU A 117 -1.21 -5.93 -16.14
C GLU A 117 -2.04 -5.23 -15.06
N GLY A 118 -3.13 -5.87 -14.60
CA GLY A 118 -3.97 -5.34 -13.54
C GLY A 118 -3.24 -5.30 -12.20
N LEU A 119 -2.47 -6.33 -11.87
CA LEU A 119 -1.63 -6.37 -10.68
C LEU A 119 -0.53 -5.29 -10.75
N ALA A 120 0.13 -5.13 -11.90
CA ALA A 120 1.15 -4.09 -12.07
C ALA A 120 0.59 -2.67 -11.86
N ALA A 121 -0.60 -2.38 -12.41
CA ALA A 121 -1.28 -1.10 -12.18
C ALA A 121 -1.65 -0.90 -10.70
N ALA A 122 -2.10 -1.97 -10.03
CA ALA A 122 -2.43 -1.95 -8.60
C ALA A 122 -1.21 -1.76 -7.71
N VAL A 123 -0.08 -2.41 -8.01
CA VAL A 123 1.21 -2.19 -7.33
C VAL A 123 1.69 -0.75 -7.50
N ARG A 124 1.54 -0.18 -8.70
CA ARG A 124 1.86 1.23 -8.94
C ARG A 124 0.99 2.15 -8.08
N ALA A 125 -0.32 1.89 -7.99
CA ALA A 125 -1.21 2.64 -7.09
C ALA A 125 -0.76 2.50 -5.62
N TRP A 126 -0.54 1.27 -5.17
CA TRP A 126 -0.12 0.98 -3.80
C TRP A 126 1.17 1.70 -3.40
N ARG A 127 2.16 1.77 -4.29
CA ARG A 127 3.41 2.51 -4.05
C ARG A 127 3.20 4.01 -3.89
N HIS A 128 2.20 4.58 -4.57
CA HIS A 128 1.91 6.01 -4.46
C HIS A 128 1.08 6.37 -3.22
N GLY A 129 0.31 5.45 -2.66
CA GLY A 129 -0.56 5.79 -1.54
C GLY A 129 -1.38 4.67 -0.92
N GLY A 130 -0.86 3.43 -0.97
CA GLY A 130 -1.42 2.28 -0.28
C GLY A 130 -2.88 1.99 -0.61
N THR A 131 -3.66 1.70 0.42
CA THR A 131 -5.09 1.36 0.35
C THR A 131 -5.92 2.48 -0.30
N ALA A 132 -5.65 3.75 0.03
CA ALA A 132 -6.37 4.89 -0.53
C ALA A 132 -6.16 5.01 -2.05
N ALA A 133 -4.93 4.83 -2.53
CA ALA A 133 -4.63 4.84 -3.95
C ALA A 133 -5.26 3.65 -4.69
N LEU A 134 -5.23 2.47 -4.07
CA LEU A 134 -5.82 1.24 -4.62
C LEU A 134 -7.34 1.35 -4.74
N ALA A 135 -8.02 1.90 -3.72
CA ALA A 135 -9.46 2.16 -3.77
C ALA A 135 -9.83 3.11 -4.93
N VAL A 136 -8.99 4.12 -5.21
CA VAL A 136 -9.20 5.05 -6.33
C VAL A 136 -8.92 4.43 -7.70
N LEU A 137 -8.05 3.43 -7.76
CA LEU A 137 -7.82 2.64 -8.97
C LEU A 137 -9.07 1.81 -9.30
N ASP A 138 -9.58 1.09 -8.29
CA ASP A 138 -10.62 0.07 -8.45
C ASP A 138 -12.03 0.66 -8.51
N GLU A 139 -12.33 1.69 -7.72
CA GLU A 139 -13.68 2.24 -7.63
C GLU A 139 -13.92 3.41 -8.59
N GLU A 140 -15.12 3.44 -9.18
CA GLU A 140 -15.74 4.65 -9.72
C GLU A 140 -16.99 4.94 -8.89
N TRP A 141 -17.13 6.16 -8.38
CA TRP A 141 -18.28 6.54 -7.56
C TRP A 141 -18.85 7.88 -7.99
N LYS A 142 -20.15 8.08 -7.73
CA LYS A 142 -20.84 9.33 -8.00
C LYS A 142 -20.57 10.31 -6.86
N ALA A 143 -19.83 11.38 -7.13
CA ALA A 143 -19.64 12.46 -6.19
C ALA A 143 -20.99 13.11 -5.82
N GLN A 144 -21.36 13.06 -4.53
CA GLN A 144 -22.58 13.70 -4.04
C GLN A 144 -22.35 15.20 -3.79
N GLY A 145 -23.44 15.97 -3.71
CA GLY A 145 -23.46 17.44 -3.82
C GLY A 145 -22.37 18.18 -3.06
N GLY A 146 -22.17 17.92 -1.77
CA GLY A 146 -21.15 18.61 -0.96
C GLY A 146 -19.71 18.30 -1.38
N THR A 147 -19.42 17.07 -1.80
CA THR A 147 -18.08 16.70 -2.30
C THR A 147 -17.86 17.22 -3.71
N LEU A 148 -18.90 17.22 -4.56
CA LEU A 148 -18.83 17.82 -5.88
C LEU A 148 -18.62 19.35 -5.82
N ALA A 149 -19.30 20.02 -4.89
CA ALA A 149 -19.16 21.46 -4.67
C ALA A 149 -17.74 21.81 -4.19
N ARG A 150 -17.17 21.05 -3.24
CA ARG A 150 -15.78 21.23 -2.80
C ARG A 150 -14.78 20.94 -3.93
N ALA A 151 -14.98 19.86 -4.67
CA ALA A 151 -14.16 19.53 -5.83
C ALA A 151 -14.19 20.65 -6.87
N ARG A 152 -15.37 21.20 -7.16
CA ARG A 152 -15.52 22.34 -8.08
C ARG A 152 -14.87 23.60 -7.52
N ALA A 153 -15.03 23.91 -6.24
CA ALA A 153 -14.38 25.06 -5.62
C ALA A 153 -12.85 24.94 -5.69
N ALA A 154 -12.29 23.75 -5.43
CA ALA A 154 -10.87 23.49 -5.59
C ALA A 154 -10.40 23.70 -7.03
N LEU A 155 -11.22 23.35 -8.03
CA LEU A 155 -10.95 23.63 -9.44
C LEU A 155 -10.94 25.14 -9.72
N GLU A 156 -11.94 25.86 -9.23
CA GLU A 156 -12.05 27.30 -9.44
C GLU A 156 -10.89 28.07 -8.78
N SER A 157 -10.37 27.60 -7.65
CA SER A 157 -9.22 28.21 -6.99
C SER A 157 -7.87 27.84 -7.62
N ALA A 158 -7.81 26.73 -8.35
CA ALA A 158 -6.56 26.20 -8.88
C ALA A 158 -6.12 26.88 -10.19
N TRP A 159 -7.05 27.50 -10.93
CA TRP A 159 -6.75 28.20 -12.19
C TRP A 159 -7.61 29.45 -12.37
N ASP A 160 -6.97 30.50 -12.88
CA ASP A 160 -7.67 31.60 -13.54
C ASP A 160 -8.48 31.09 -14.74
N THR A 161 -9.56 31.77 -15.08
CA THR A 161 -10.54 31.29 -16.08
C THR A 161 -9.89 31.06 -17.46
N ASP A 162 -8.88 31.85 -17.80
CA ASP A 162 -8.20 31.82 -19.11
C ASP A 162 -7.11 30.74 -19.21
N GLU A 163 -6.64 30.19 -18.09
CA GLU A 163 -5.58 29.17 -18.04
C GLU A 163 -6.12 27.76 -17.75
N ARG A 164 -7.43 27.64 -17.53
CA ARG A 164 -8.05 26.38 -17.08
C ARG A 164 -8.15 25.36 -18.22
N PRO A 165 -7.67 24.12 -18.03
CA PRO A 165 -7.87 23.06 -19.00
C PRO A 165 -9.35 22.69 -19.11
N GLN A 166 -9.79 22.31 -20.32
CA GLN A 166 -11.12 21.78 -20.50
C GLN A 166 -11.21 20.36 -19.90
N LEU A 167 -12.08 20.18 -18.91
CA LEU A 167 -12.24 18.91 -18.20
C LEU A 167 -13.61 18.28 -18.49
N ARG A 168 -13.60 16.98 -18.79
CA ARG A 168 -14.81 16.15 -18.83
C ARG A 168 -14.93 15.34 -17.55
N ALA A 169 -15.93 15.67 -16.73
CA ALA A 169 -16.23 14.95 -15.49
C ALA A 169 -17.16 13.75 -15.73
N ARG A 170 -16.81 12.60 -15.12
CA ARG A 170 -17.67 11.42 -14.97
C ARG A 170 -17.48 10.85 -13.57
N GLY A 171 -18.48 10.99 -12.72
CA GLY A 171 -18.38 10.56 -11.31
C GLY A 171 -17.22 11.27 -10.60
N ASN A 172 -16.30 10.50 -10.03
CA ASN A 172 -15.09 10.97 -9.39
C ASN A 172 -13.89 11.13 -10.34
N ARG A 173 -14.06 10.97 -11.66
CA ARG A 173 -12.98 10.98 -12.65
C ARG A 173 -13.11 12.17 -13.59
N TRP A 174 -12.06 12.99 -13.67
CA TRP A 174 -12.01 14.19 -14.50
C TRP A 174 -10.93 14.00 -15.55
N THR A 175 -11.32 13.93 -16.83
CA THR A 175 -10.39 13.70 -17.94
C THR A 175 -10.14 15.01 -18.67
N VAL A 176 -8.87 15.32 -18.92
CA VAL A 176 -8.48 16.50 -19.71
C VAL A 176 -8.84 16.26 -21.17
N VAL A 177 -9.57 17.18 -21.79
CA VAL A 177 -9.92 17.11 -23.20
C VAL A 177 -8.67 17.38 -24.03
N GLY A 178 -8.34 16.48 -24.95
CA GLY A 178 -7.18 16.61 -25.83
C GLY A 178 -5.84 16.16 -25.24
N ALA A 179 -5.80 15.72 -23.97
CA ALA A 179 -4.59 15.21 -23.34
C ALA A 179 -4.81 13.81 -22.72
N PRO A 180 -3.77 12.94 -22.68
CA PRO A 180 -3.85 11.62 -22.06
C PRO A 180 -3.75 11.71 -20.53
N VAL A 181 -4.48 12.63 -19.89
CA VAL A 181 -4.39 12.93 -18.45
C VAL A 181 -5.78 12.88 -17.80
N GLN A 182 -5.83 12.31 -16.59
CA GLN A 182 -7.03 12.18 -15.79
C GLN A 182 -6.71 12.41 -14.31
N LEU A 183 -7.60 13.13 -13.63
CA LEU A 183 -7.60 13.26 -12.17
C LEU A 183 -8.71 12.38 -11.60
N ARG A 184 -8.43 11.72 -10.48
CA ARG A 184 -9.44 10.94 -9.75
C ARG A 184 -9.57 11.45 -8.32
N LEU A 185 -10.79 11.76 -7.91
CA LEU A 185 -11.10 12.19 -6.55
C LEU A 185 -11.23 10.97 -5.64
N GLY A 186 -10.42 10.96 -4.58
CA GLY A 186 -10.53 10.01 -3.47
C GLY A 186 -11.68 10.34 -2.52
N ARG A 187 -12.10 9.36 -1.72
CA ARG A 187 -13.11 9.58 -0.68
C ARG A 187 -12.62 10.48 0.45
N ASP A 188 -11.30 10.57 0.60
CA ASP A 188 -10.57 11.49 1.46
C ASP A 188 -10.57 12.95 0.95
N GLY A 189 -11.08 13.19 -0.26
CA GLY A 189 -11.12 14.50 -0.90
C GLY A 189 -9.83 14.90 -1.61
N ARG A 190 -8.83 14.01 -1.68
CA ARG A 190 -7.57 14.28 -2.38
C ARG A 190 -7.66 13.88 -3.86
N TRP A 191 -6.88 14.55 -4.69
CA TRP A 191 -6.78 14.32 -6.13
C TRP A 191 -5.62 13.39 -6.46
N TRP A 192 -5.93 12.31 -7.17
CA TRP A 192 -4.95 11.32 -7.61
C TRP A 192 -4.66 11.50 -9.10
N PRO A 193 -3.38 11.65 -9.49
CA PRO A 193 -2.99 11.88 -10.88
C PRO A 193 -2.90 10.57 -11.67
N TYR A 194 -3.47 10.56 -12.87
CA TYR A 194 -3.44 9.44 -13.81
C TYR A 194 -3.06 9.92 -15.21
N HIS A 195 -2.27 9.12 -15.93
CA HIS A 195 -1.98 9.32 -17.35
C HIS A 195 -2.38 8.06 -18.13
N LYS A 196 -2.55 8.23 -19.44
CA LYS A 196 -2.92 7.14 -20.34
C LYS A 196 -1.68 6.57 -21.02
N GLU A 197 -1.35 5.33 -20.69
CA GLU A 197 -0.26 4.57 -21.30
C GLU A 197 -0.86 3.35 -22.02
N ARG A 198 -0.53 3.15 -23.31
CA ARG A 198 -0.99 1.99 -24.11
C ARG A 198 -2.50 1.70 -23.99
N GLY A 199 -3.32 2.75 -23.94
CA GLY A 199 -4.78 2.62 -23.84
C GLY A 199 -5.35 2.52 -22.42
N ARG A 200 -4.51 2.39 -21.38
CA ARG A 200 -4.90 2.21 -19.98
C ARG A 200 -4.56 3.43 -19.14
N TRP A 201 -5.39 3.71 -18.12
CA TRP A 201 -5.12 4.77 -17.15
C TRP A 201 -4.25 4.21 -16.01
N LEU A 202 -3.06 4.77 -15.82
CA LEU A 202 -2.12 4.37 -14.78
C LEU A 202 -1.89 5.50 -13.77
N PRO A 203 -1.77 5.18 -12.47
CA PRO A 203 -1.40 6.15 -11.44
C PRO A 203 -0.07 6.84 -11.78
N SER A 204 0.05 8.12 -11.51
CA SER A 204 1.19 8.95 -11.96
C SER A 204 1.95 9.64 -10.81
N GLY A 205 1.52 9.42 -9.58
CA GLY A 205 2.03 10.14 -8.41
C GLY A 205 1.14 9.97 -7.19
N GLY A 206 1.60 10.52 -6.07
CA GLY A 206 0.83 10.60 -4.83
C GLY A 206 -0.35 11.58 -4.93
N ALA A 207 -1.21 11.54 -3.92
CA ALA A 207 -2.37 12.41 -3.86
C ALA A 207 -2.00 13.87 -3.53
N ALA A 208 -2.68 14.83 -4.16
CA ALA A 208 -2.57 16.26 -3.84
C ALA A 208 -3.91 16.83 -3.37
N GLN A 209 -3.88 17.85 -2.53
CA GLN A 209 -5.09 18.59 -2.15
C GLN A 209 -5.57 19.50 -3.29
N ASP A 210 -4.63 20.12 -3.99
CA ASP A 210 -4.88 21.00 -5.11
C ASP A 210 -4.91 20.22 -6.44
N PRO A 211 -5.98 20.34 -7.24
CA PRO A 211 -6.08 19.65 -8.53
C PRO A 211 -5.03 20.11 -9.55
N ALA A 212 -4.52 21.35 -9.48
CA ALA A 212 -3.45 21.79 -10.39
C ALA A 212 -2.14 21.06 -10.14
N THR A 213 -1.75 20.92 -8.87
CA THR A 213 -0.60 20.12 -8.46
C THR A 213 -0.70 18.66 -8.94
N ALA A 214 -1.89 18.04 -8.79
CA ALA A 214 -2.12 16.70 -9.32
C ALA A 214 -2.03 16.66 -10.85
N LEU A 215 -2.57 17.67 -11.54
CA LEU A 215 -2.52 17.72 -13.00
C LEU A 215 -1.09 17.78 -13.51
N THR A 216 -0.26 18.67 -12.98
CA THR A 216 1.15 18.80 -13.35
C THR A 216 1.89 17.47 -13.19
N SER A 217 1.62 16.74 -12.10
CA SER A 217 2.20 15.41 -11.87
C SER A 217 1.82 14.40 -12.96
N ALA A 218 0.57 14.41 -13.40
CA ALA A 218 0.10 13.54 -14.47
C ALA A 218 0.64 13.93 -15.85
N GLU A 219 0.81 15.23 -16.12
CA GLU A 219 1.38 15.73 -17.38
C GLU A 219 2.85 15.37 -17.52
N LEU A 220 3.64 15.50 -16.44
CA LEU A 220 5.03 15.06 -16.41
C LEU A 220 5.15 13.55 -16.71
N ALA A 221 4.34 12.72 -16.05
CA ALA A 221 4.33 11.29 -16.31
C ALA A 221 3.88 10.93 -17.74
N ALA A 222 2.93 11.68 -18.30
CA ALA A 222 2.49 11.50 -19.68
C ALA A 222 3.60 11.86 -20.69
N ALA A 223 4.36 12.93 -20.41
CA ALA A 223 5.50 13.33 -21.23
C ALA A 223 6.63 12.29 -21.17
N ASP A 224 6.95 11.78 -19.97
CA ASP A 224 7.94 10.71 -19.79
C ASP A 224 7.55 9.43 -20.52
N ALA A 225 6.27 9.06 -20.50
CA ALA A 225 5.75 7.90 -21.22
C ALA A 225 5.74 8.09 -22.76
N ALA A 226 5.67 9.34 -23.24
CA ALA A 226 5.70 9.67 -24.66
C ALA A 226 7.13 9.82 -25.22
N ALA A 227 8.12 10.03 -24.35
CA ALA A 227 9.52 10.05 -24.75
C ALA A 227 9.90 8.68 -25.33
N PRO A 228 10.40 8.59 -26.58
CA PRO A 228 10.90 7.33 -27.12
C PRO A 228 12.04 6.87 -26.21
N GLY A 229 11.95 5.64 -25.71
CA GLY A 229 12.99 5.06 -24.85
C GLY A 229 14.35 5.24 -25.51
N SER A 230 15.19 6.09 -24.92
CA SER A 230 16.58 6.26 -25.33
C SER A 230 17.21 4.88 -25.27
N GLY A 231 17.45 4.30 -26.44
CA GLY A 231 17.91 2.94 -26.57
C GLY A 231 19.18 2.69 -25.76
N GLN A 232 19.20 1.57 -25.07
CA GLN A 232 20.42 0.86 -24.71
C GLN A 232 20.18 -0.63 -24.92
#